data_AF-A0A1H0QGZ0-F1
#
_entry.id   AF-A0A1H0QGZ0-F1
#
_cell.length_a   1.000
_cell.length_b   1.000
_cell.length_c   1.000
_cell.angle_alpha   90.00
_cell.angle_beta   90.00
_cell.angle_gamma   90.00
#
_symmetry.space_group_name_H-M   'P 1'
#
loop_
_entity.id
_entity.type
_entity.pdbx_description
1 polymer ?
#
loop_
_entity_poly.entity_id
_entity_poly.type
_entity_poly.pdbx_seq_one_letter_code
_entity_poly.pdbx_strand_id
1 'polypeptide(L)'
;MFENNYPLFNSGRLLKINMLEELRDFPREFFDVMLKKYSNGIISGCDIHVTDDCIVVEKGIIKYQDVLYLLKDDREIEYKCNNKMMILKVKFLPNVECKDFIKISTEVYLDENLELKVDEIEICRFKLRTGAKLRTNHVGFDDLCTEYDTVNTINAPYAAYGESSLNSDILREFGKGLLKCNLTDPWDISFGMTCIQSKDPVEKEIIVSYLVYKLNIKINDYSNQEIYNHLLEILNAIKGGTRASSNQGRSKYRKILID
;
A
#
# COMPACT_ATOMS: atom_id res chain seq x y z
N MET A 1 -28.14 -21.27 0.09
CA MET A 1 -27.64 -22.58 -0.37
C MET A 1 -26.30 -22.31 -1.06
N PHE A 2 -25.25 -23.07 -0.76
CA PHE A 2 -23.94 -22.91 -1.43
C PHE A 2 -23.89 -23.82 -2.65
N GLU A 3 -23.63 -23.27 -3.83
CA GLU A 3 -23.61 -24.00 -5.10
C GLU A 3 -22.43 -23.52 -5.97
N ASN A 4 -21.91 -24.41 -6.82
CA ASN A 4 -20.86 -24.09 -7.78
C ASN A 4 -21.12 -24.88 -9.06
N ASN A 5 -21.61 -24.19 -10.09
CA ASN A 5 -21.96 -24.79 -11.37
C ASN A 5 -20.79 -24.63 -12.34
N TYR A 6 -20.35 -25.74 -12.94
CA TYR A 6 -19.29 -25.73 -13.94
C TYR A 6 -19.80 -26.33 -15.26
N PRO A 7 -19.73 -25.60 -16.39
CA PRO A 7 -20.22 -26.11 -17.67
C PRO A 7 -19.35 -27.25 -18.22
N LEU A 8 -19.99 -28.35 -18.66
CA LEU A 8 -19.30 -29.48 -19.30
C LEU A 8 -19.29 -29.34 -20.83
N PHE A 9 -18.11 -29.11 -21.40
CA PHE A 9 -17.90 -29.02 -22.86
C PHE A 9 -17.50 -30.39 -23.43
N ASN A 10 -18.49 -31.13 -23.91
CA ASN A 10 -18.28 -32.44 -24.55
C ASN A 10 -18.65 -32.40 -26.02
N SER A 11 -17.91 -33.15 -26.84
CA SER A 11 -18.24 -33.32 -28.27
C SER A 11 -19.67 -33.82 -28.45
N GLY A 12 -20.38 -33.26 -29.44
CA GLY A 12 -21.78 -33.59 -29.72
C GLY A 12 -22.81 -32.95 -28.78
N ARG A 13 -22.41 -32.10 -27.82
CA ARG A 13 -23.33 -31.31 -26.98
C ARG A 13 -23.46 -29.88 -27.52
N LEU A 14 -24.67 -29.33 -27.42
CA LEU A 14 -24.96 -27.94 -27.79
C LEU A 14 -24.46 -26.97 -26.72
N LEU A 15 -23.71 -25.96 -27.14
CA LEU A 15 -23.33 -24.81 -26.31
C LEU A 15 -24.58 -23.95 -26.05
N LYS A 16 -24.95 -23.81 -24.78
CA LYS A 16 -26.09 -22.99 -24.37
C LYS A 16 -25.62 -21.63 -23.85
N ILE A 17 -26.46 -20.62 -24.00
CA ILE A 17 -26.18 -19.24 -23.52
C ILE A 17 -25.89 -19.23 -22.02
N ASN A 18 -26.69 -19.95 -21.22
CA ASN A 18 -26.48 -20.03 -19.77
C ASN A 18 -25.11 -20.60 -19.39
N MET A 19 -24.51 -21.48 -20.20
CA MET A 19 -23.13 -21.97 -19.95
C MET A 19 -22.09 -20.85 -20.10
N LEU A 20 -22.31 -19.91 -21.02
CA LEU A 20 -21.45 -18.74 -21.21
C LEU A 20 -21.69 -17.69 -20.13
N GLU A 21 -22.93 -17.51 -19.70
CA GLU A 21 -23.29 -16.64 -18.56
C GLU A 21 -22.58 -17.12 -17.29
N GLU A 22 -22.64 -18.41 -16.96
CA GLU A 22 -21.91 -18.98 -15.81
C GLU A 22 -20.40 -18.72 -15.88
N LEU A 23 -19.76 -18.89 -17.05
CA LEU A 23 -18.32 -18.59 -17.21
C LEU A 23 -17.98 -17.11 -17.09
N ARG A 24 -18.89 -16.22 -17.51
CA ARG A 24 -18.70 -14.77 -17.49
C ARG A 24 -18.92 -14.20 -16.09
N ASP A 25 -19.97 -14.66 -15.41
CA ASP A 25 -20.50 -14.07 -14.18
C ASP A 25 -19.80 -14.66 -12.95
N PHE A 26 -19.54 -15.98 -12.93
CA PHE A 26 -18.92 -16.64 -11.77
C PHE A 26 -17.62 -15.99 -11.30
N PRO A 27 -16.63 -15.67 -12.17
CA PRO A 27 -15.41 -15.00 -11.71
C PRO A 27 -15.67 -13.63 -11.08
N ARG A 28 -16.63 -12.86 -11.63
CA ARG A 28 -16.98 -11.52 -11.10
C ARG A 28 -17.66 -11.65 -9.76
N GLU A 29 -18.70 -12.47 -9.68
CA GLU A 29 -19.46 -12.72 -8.46
C GLU A 29 -18.56 -13.28 -7.34
N PHE A 30 -17.64 -14.18 -7.69
CA PHE A 30 -16.67 -14.73 -6.74
C PHE A 30 -15.83 -13.62 -6.10
N PHE A 31 -15.26 -12.72 -6.91
CA PHE A 31 -14.47 -11.60 -6.39
C PHE A 31 -15.32 -10.56 -5.67
N ASP A 32 -16.53 -10.27 -6.15
CA ASP A 32 -17.47 -9.35 -5.52
C ASP A 32 -17.82 -9.82 -4.10
N VAL A 33 -18.00 -11.13 -3.91
CA VAL A 33 -18.24 -11.73 -2.58
C VAL A 33 -16.97 -11.71 -1.73
N MET A 34 -15.82 -12.13 -2.29
CA MET A 34 -14.54 -12.19 -1.57
C MET A 34 -14.08 -10.82 -1.05
N LEU A 35 -14.24 -9.77 -1.87
CA LEU A 35 -13.73 -8.42 -1.61
C LEU A 35 -14.83 -7.45 -1.16
N LYS A 36 -16.03 -7.94 -0.90
CA LYS A 36 -17.19 -7.12 -0.50
C LYS A 36 -16.92 -6.16 0.65
N LYS A 37 -16.11 -6.61 1.61
CA LYS A 37 -15.77 -5.85 2.82
C LYS A 37 -14.45 -5.11 2.73
N TYR A 38 -13.78 -5.19 1.59
CA TYR A 38 -12.52 -4.47 1.37
C TYR A 38 -12.81 -3.05 0.92
N SER A 39 -11.98 -2.12 1.37
CA SER A 39 -12.02 -0.72 0.97
C SER A 39 -11.64 -0.52 -0.50
N ASN A 40 -11.72 0.73 -0.95
CA ASN A 40 -11.05 1.14 -2.19
C ASN A 40 -9.52 1.08 -2.00
N GLY A 41 -8.80 0.83 -3.09
CA GLY A 41 -7.33 0.82 -3.12
C GLY A 41 -6.74 -0.26 -4.01
N ILE A 42 -5.41 -0.33 -4.02
CA ILE A 42 -4.62 -1.35 -4.70
C ILE A 42 -4.80 -2.68 -3.96
N ILE A 43 -5.19 -3.73 -4.68
CA ILE A 43 -5.30 -5.09 -4.13
C ILE A 43 -3.97 -5.83 -4.26
N SER A 44 -3.36 -5.77 -5.44
CA SER A 44 -2.13 -6.49 -5.75
C SER A 44 -1.47 -5.93 -7.01
N GLY A 45 -0.14 -5.97 -7.06
CA GLY A 45 0.64 -5.38 -8.14
C GLY A 45 0.56 -3.85 -8.11
N CYS A 46 0.57 -3.23 -9.29
CA CYS A 46 0.76 -1.79 -9.42
C CYS A 46 2.07 -1.30 -8.80
N ASP A 47 3.06 -2.20 -8.75
CA ASP A 47 4.40 -1.90 -8.29
C ASP A 47 5.06 -0.87 -9.20
N ILE A 48 5.92 -0.04 -8.61
CA ILE A 48 6.56 1.06 -9.31
C ILE A 48 8.03 0.75 -9.51
N HIS A 49 8.44 0.76 -10.78
CA HIS A 49 9.84 0.82 -11.16
C HIS A 49 10.11 2.05 -12.03
N VAL A 50 11.35 2.51 -12.00
CA VAL A 50 11.79 3.67 -12.79
C VAL A 50 12.76 3.18 -13.84
N THR A 51 12.50 3.54 -15.09
CA THR A 51 13.46 3.51 -16.19
C THR A 51 13.90 4.95 -16.48
N ASP A 52 14.88 5.14 -17.38
CA ASP A 52 15.63 6.41 -17.51
C ASP A 52 14.78 7.68 -17.35
N ASP A 53 13.73 7.85 -18.16
CA ASP A 53 12.82 9.01 -18.11
C ASP A 53 11.34 8.63 -17.89
N CYS A 54 11.06 7.37 -17.51
CA CYS A 54 9.71 6.86 -17.31
C CYS A 54 9.51 6.24 -15.93
N ILE A 55 8.34 6.49 -15.35
CA ILE A 55 7.79 5.69 -14.26
C ILE A 55 6.95 4.59 -14.89
N VAL A 56 7.20 3.36 -14.50
CA VAL A 56 6.43 2.22 -14.97
C VAL A 56 5.57 1.71 -13.83
N VAL A 57 4.27 1.63 -14.10
CA VAL A 57 3.29 0.98 -13.23
C VAL A 57 3.12 -0.43 -13.74
N GLU A 58 3.54 -1.42 -12.95
CA GLU A 58 3.38 -2.81 -13.32
C GLU A 58 1.91 -3.23 -13.31
N LYS A 59 1.59 -4.27 -14.08
CA LYS A 59 0.29 -4.93 -14.05
C LYS A 59 -0.22 -5.16 -12.61
N GLY A 60 -1.52 -4.99 -12.42
CA GLY A 60 -2.10 -5.04 -11.08
C GLY A 60 -3.60 -4.84 -11.06
N ILE A 61 -4.16 -4.91 -9.85
CA ILE A 61 -5.60 -4.87 -9.60
C ILE A 61 -5.89 -3.76 -8.61
N ILE A 62 -6.87 -2.92 -8.95
CA ILE A 62 -7.36 -1.85 -8.10
C ILE A 62 -8.86 -2.05 -7.90
N LYS A 63 -9.33 -1.92 -6.65
CA LYS A 63 -10.75 -1.86 -6.32
C LYS A 63 -11.18 -0.43 -6.10
N TYR A 64 -12.27 -0.03 -6.74
CA TYR A 64 -12.87 1.27 -6.53
C TYR A 64 -14.39 1.18 -6.70
N GLN A 65 -15.14 1.59 -5.66
CA GLN A 65 -16.61 1.55 -5.61
C GLN A 65 -17.18 0.19 -6.04
N ASP A 66 -16.64 -0.88 -5.44
CA ASP A 66 -17.01 -2.29 -5.68
C ASP A 66 -16.77 -2.78 -7.12
N VAL A 67 -16.02 -2.03 -7.92
CA VAL A 67 -15.57 -2.45 -9.25
C VAL A 67 -14.08 -2.76 -9.23
N LEU A 68 -13.70 -3.89 -9.84
CA LEU A 68 -12.32 -4.27 -10.06
C LEU A 68 -11.80 -3.78 -11.41
N TYR A 69 -10.65 -3.11 -11.36
CA TYR A 69 -9.92 -2.61 -12.52
C TYR A 69 -8.62 -3.39 -12.65
N LEU A 70 -8.42 -4.06 -13.79
CA LEU A 70 -7.23 -4.84 -14.08
C LEU A 70 -6.35 -4.09 -15.09
N LEU A 71 -5.16 -3.69 -14.65
CA LEU A 71 -4.09 -3.31 -15.55
C LEU A 71 -3.40 -4.59 -16.04
N LYS A 72 -3.57 -4.94 -17.32
CA LYS A 72 -3.08 -6.20 -17.89
C LYS A 72 -1.60 -6.16 -18.26
N ASP A 73 -1.16 -5.01 -18.75
CA ASP A 73 0.17 -4.76 -19.26
C ASP A 73 0.75 -3.56 -18.53
N ASP A 74 2.07 -3.56 -18.35
CA ASP A 74 2.78 -2.48 -17.67
C ASP A 74 2.55 -1.16 -18.40
N ARG A 75 2.43 -0.08 -17.63
CA ARG A 75 2.19 1.26 -18.17
C ARG A 75 3.35 2.18 -17.88
N GLU A 76 4.00 2.64 -18.95
CA GLU A 76 5.04 3.67 -18.86
C GLU A 76 4.42 5.07 -18.89
N ILE A 77 4.88 5.93 -17.99
CA ILE A 77 4.51 7.33 -17.88
C ILE A 77 5.79 8.16 -17.87
N GLU A 78 5.97 8.97 -18.92
CA GLU A 78 7.09 9.90 -19.01
C GLU A 78 7.00 10.95 -17.90
N TYR A 79 8.12 11.20 -17.22
CA TYR A 79 8.23 12.30 -16.27
C TYR A 79 9.29 13.29 -16.71
N LYS A 80 9.20 14.52 -16.19
CA LYS A 80 10.21 15.56 -16.44
C LYS A 80 10.79 16.03 -15.12
N CYS A 81 12.09 16.30 -15.14
CA CYS A 81 12.72 16.99 -14.05
C CYS A 81 12.26 18.45 -14.00
N ASN A 82 11.52 18.82 -12.97
CA ASN A 82 11.02 20.19 -12.78
C ASN A 82 11.26 20.74 -11.36
N ASN A 83 11.97 20.02 -10.48
CA ASN A 83 12.18 20.35 -9.06
C ASN A 83 10.88 20.51 -8.23
N LYS A 84 9.73 20.10 -8.79
CA LYS A 84 8.42 20.17 -8.12
C LYS A 84 8.01 18.80 -7.60
N MET A 85 7.12 18.81 -6.62
CA MET A 85 6.46 17.58 -6.19
C MET A 85 5.44 17.19 -7.26
N MET A 86 5.59 15.98 -7.78
CA MET A 86 4.71 15.36 -8.74
C MET A 86 3.98 14.21 -8.08
N ILE A 87 2.72 14.00 -8.45
CA ILE A 87 1.89 12.87 -8.01
C ILE A 87 1.41 12.10 -9.23
N LEU A 88 1.50 10.77 -9.16
CA LEU A 88 0.92 9.86 -10.13
C LEU A 88 -0.44 9.40 -9.61
N LYS A 89 -1.48 9.67 -10.39
CA LYS A 89 -2.88 9.37 -10.04
C LYS A 89 -3.47 8.37 -11.01
N VAL A 90 -4.39 7.56 -10.50
CA VAL A 90 -5.34 6.80 -11.31
C VAL A 90 -6.70 7.44 -11.14
N LYS A 91 -7.31 7.85 -12.25
CA LYS A 91 -8.68 8.37 -12.31
C LYS A 91 -9.63 7.35 -12.90
N PHE A 92 -10.76 7.15 -12.23
CA PHE A 92 -11.81 6.24 -12.65
C PHE A 92 -12.81 6.97 -13.55
N LEU A 93 -12.97 6.51 -14.78
CA LEU A 93 -13.82 7.15 -15.77
C LEU A 93 -15.26 6.59 -15.70
N PRO A 94 -16.27 7.39 -16.09
CA PRO A 94 -17.64 6.90 -16.21
C PRO A 94 -17.74 5.71 -17.16
N ASN A 95 -18.67 4.79 -16.86
CA ASN A 95 -18.95 3.65 -17.72
C ASN A 95 -19.48 4.11 -19.07
N VAL A 96 -18.95 3.53 -20.15
CA VAL A 96 -19.40 3.80 -21.51
C VAL A 96 -20.01 2.54 -22.08
N GLU A 97 -21.31 2.57 -22.36
CA GLU A 97 -21.98 1.50 -23.10
C GLU A 97 -21.68 1.61 -24.59
N CYS A 98 -21.18 0.53 -25.17
CA CYS A 98 -21.00 0.34 -26.60
C CYS A 98 -21.88 -0.83 -27.06
N LYS A 99 -22.03 -0.99 -28.37
CA LYS A 99 -22.94 -1.99 -28.98
C LYS A 99 -22.84 -3.39 -28.36
N ASP A 100 -21.63 -3.84 -28.06
CA ASP A 100 -21.36 -5.21 -27.59
C ASP A 100 -20.74 -5.26 -26.18
N PHE A 101 -20.40 -4.11 -25.57
CA PHE A 101 -19.63 -4.06 -24.32
C PHE A 101 -19.97 -2.85 -23.45
N ILE A 102 -19.89 -3.02 -22.12
CA ILE A 102 -19.75 -1.90 -21.17
C ILE A 102 -18.27 -1.70 -20.93
N LYS A 103 -17.74 -0.55 -21.35
CA LYS A 103 -16.35 -0.17 -21.12
C LYS A 103 -16.24 0.53 -19.76
N ILE A 104 -15.52 -0.11 -18.87
CA ILE A 104 -15.11 0.42 -17.57
C ILE A 104 -13.61 0.65 -17.66
N SER A 105 -13.14 1.89 -17.47
CA SER A 105 -11.76 2.26 -17.74
C SER A 105 -11.21 3.30 -16.78
N THR A 106 -9.89 3.34 -16.70
CA THR A 106 -9.15 4.33 -15.93
C THR A 106 -8.22 5.14 -16.82
N GLU A 107 -7.78 6.28 -16.30
CA GLU A 107 -6.69 7.09 -16.86
C GLU A 107 -5.58 7.20 -15.81
N VAL A 108 -4.34 6.98 -16.22
CA VAL A 108 -3.15 7.15 -15.36
C VAL A 108 -2.41 8.39 -15.83
N TYR A 109 -2.16 9.34 -14.93
CA TYR A 109 -1.54 10.61 -15.30
C TYR A 109 -0.72 11.22 -14.15
N LEU A 110 0.23 12.07 -14.52
CA LEU A 110 1.03 12.87 -13.59
C LEU A 110 0.42 14.26 -13.41
N ASP A 111 0.46 14.76 -12.19
CA ASP A 111 -0.07 16.07 -11.82
C ASP A 111 0.89 16.78 -10.84
N GLU A 112 0.86 18.10 -10.84
CA GLU A 112 1.50 18.92 -9.80
C GLU A 112 0.53 19.16 -8.62
N ASN A 113 -0.78 19.07 -8.84
CA ASN A 113 -1.77 19.21 -7.78
C ASN A 113 -1.88 17.92 -6.96
N LEU A 114 -1.53 17.98 -5.67
CA LEU A 114 -1.59 16.83 -4.77
C LEU A 114 -3.01 16.51 -4.29
N GLU A 115 -3.99 17.37 -4.52
CA GLU A 115 -5.38 17.11 -4.16
C GLU A 115 -5.96 15.98 -5.01
N LEU A 116 -6.56 15.00 -4.34
CA LEU A 116 -7.27 13.90 -4.97
C LEU A 116 -8.75 14.25 -5.08
N LYS A 117 -9.33 14.04 -6.26
CA LYS A 117 -10.78 14.05 -6.43
C LYS A 117 -11.37 12.73 -5.92
N VAL A 118 -12.70 12.72 -5.77
CA VAL A 118 -13.43 11.53 -5.31
C VAL A 118 -13.14 10.32 -6.21
N ASP A 119 -13.06 10.54 -7.52
CA ASP A 119 -12.79 9.55 -8.57
C ASP A 119 -11.29 9.30 -8.83
N GLU A 120 -10.43 9.62 -7.87
CA GLU A 120 -8.98 9.51 -8.01
C GLU A 120 -8.35 8.79 -6.82
N ILE A 121 -7.30 8.02 -7.10
CA ILE A 121 -6.38 7.51 -6.07
C ILE A 121 -4.94 7.82 -6.45
N GLU A 122 -4.10 7.98 -5.43
CA GLU A 122 -2.67 8.12 -5.59
C GLU A 122 -1.98 6.76 -5.73
N ILE A 123 -1.00 6.68 -6.62
CA ILE A 123 -0.10 5.51 -6.75
C ILE A 123 1.27 5.81 -6.16
N CYS A 124 1.82 6.98 -6.45
CA CYS A 124 3.06 7.44 -5.86
C CYS A 124 3.22 8.94 -6.02
N ARG A 125 4.17 9.52 -5.29
CA ARG A 125 4.65 10.90 -5.48
C ARG A 125 6.17 10.95 -5.47
N PHE A 126 6.74 11.98 -6.07
CA PHE A 126 8.19 12.18 -6.10
C PHE A 126 8.54 13.65 -6.33
N LYS A 127 9.76 14.03 -5.94
CA LYS A 127 10.34 15.34 -6.25
C LYS A 127 11.73 15.17 -6.82
N LEU A 128 11.87 15.38 -8.13
CA LEU A 128 13.12 15.12 -8.83
C LEU A 128 13.94 16.40 -9.00
N ARG A 129 15.20 16.37 -8.55
CA ARG A 129 16.14 17.47 -8.70
C ARG A 129 16.77 17.54 -10.08
N THR A 130 17.07 18.75 -10.54
CA THR A 130 17.83 18.96 -11.78
C THR A 130 19.16 18.22 -11.76
N GLY A 131 19.35 17.33 -12.74
CA GLY A 131 20.56 16.52 -12.88
C GLY A 131 20.58 15.23 -12.05
N ALA A 132 19.51 14.91 -11.32
CA ALA A 132 19.36 13.64 -10.62
C ALA A 132 18.55 12.63 -11.44
N LYS A 133 18.59 11.36 -11.02
CA LYS A 133 17.73 10.28 -11.53
C LYS A 133 16.82 9.80 -10.41
N LEU A 134 15.56 9.51 -10.74
CA LEU A 134 14.66 8.86 -9.79
C LEU A 134 15.15 7.44 -9.49
N ARG A 135 15.01 7.03 -8.23
CA ARG A 135 15.20 5.64 -7.80
C ARG A 135 13.94 5.13 -7.10
N THR A 136 13.77 3.81 -7.13
CA THR A 136 12.72 3.08 -6.39
C THR A 136 13.29 2.19 -5.30
N ASN A 137 14.61 1.95 -5.30
CA ASN A 137 15.25 1.10 -4.30
C ASN A 137 15.48 1.89 -3.00
N HIS A 138 14.84 1.43 -1.93
CA HIS A 138 15.03 1.95 -0.57
C HIS A 138 15.96 1.03 0.23
N VAL A 139 16.82 1.60 1.07
CA VAL A 139 17.79 0.82 1.89
C VAL A 139 17.12 0.24 3.15
N GLY A 140 16.01 0.82 3.59
CA GLY A 140 15.24 0.35 4.72
C GLY A 140 14.03 1.24 4.98
N PHE A 141 13.31 0.94 6.06
CA PHE A 141 12.06 1.62 6.40
C PHE A 141 12.22 3.15 6.50
N ASP A 142 13.31 3.65 7.11
CA ASP A 142 13.57 5.08 7.27
C ASP A 142 13.87 5.83 5.95
N ASP A 143 14.25 5.12 4.89
CA ASP A 143 14.54 5.69 3.57
C ASP A 143 13.28 5.83 2.68
N LEU A 144 12.12 5.34 3.12
CA LEU A 144 10.86 5.44 2.38
C LEU A 144 10.32 6.88 2.30
N CYS A 145 10.66 7.73 3.28
CA CYS A 145 10.25 9.14 3.30
C CYS A 145 11.29 10.11 2.73
N THR A 146 12.29 9.61 2.01
CA THR A 146 13.28 10.47 1.33
C THR A 146 12.57 11.41 0.35
N GLU A 147 12.69 12.72 0.58
CA GLU A 147 11.93 13.75 -0.16
C GLU A 147 12.34 13.84 -1.63
N TYR A 148 13.64 13.72 -1.90
CA TYR A 148 14.20 14.00 -3.22
C TYR A 148 14.66 12.74 -3.94
N ASP A 149 14.51 12.77 -5.26
CA ASP A 149 15.09 11.81 -6.21
C ASP A 149 14.66 10.35 -5.96
N THR A 150 13.59 10.15 -5.19
CA THR A 150 13.09 8.85 -4.76
C THR A 150 11.58 8.81 -4.97
N VAL A 151 11.07 7.71 -5.50
CA VAL A 151 9.63 7.47 -5.59
C VAL A 151 9.10 7.12 -4.21
N ASN A 152 7.99 7.75 -3.81
CA ASN A 152 7.34 7.52 -2.53
C ASN A 152 5.94 6.96 -2.75
N THR A 153 5.68 5.76 -2.22
CA THR A 153 4.41 5.03 -2.31
C THR A 153 3.64 5.03 -0.99
N ILE A 154 4.09 5.74 0.05
CA ILE A 154 3.49 5.71 1.40
C ILE A 154 2.00 6.06 1.35
N ASN A 155 1.64 7.07 0.54
CA ASN A 155 0.27 7.57 0.48
C ASN A 155 -0.65 6.74 -0.42
N ALA A 156 -0.12 5.76 -1.16
CA ALA A 156 -0.94 4.89 -1.98
C ALA A 156 -1.90 4.07 -1.10
N PRO A 157 -3.22 4.11 -1.37
CA PRO A 157 -4.17 3.34 -0.59
C PRO A 157 -4.14 1.88 -1.03
N TYR A 158 -3.87 0.97 -0.10
CA TYR A 158 -4.02 -0.46 -0.34
C TYR A 158 -5.35 -0.94 0.23
N ALA A 159 -6.08 -1.72 -0.58
CA ALA A 159 -7.38 -2.24 -0.18
C ALA A 159 -7.19 -3.23 0.97
N ALA A 160 -7.81 -2.95 2.12
CA ALA A 160 -7.82 -3.85 3.26
C ALA A 160 -9.25 -4.04 3.76
N TYR A 161 -9.46 -4.99 4.65
CA TYR A 161 -10.75 -5.21 5.26
C TYR A 161 -11.17 -3.97 6.07
N GLY A 162 -12.40 -3.49 5.83
CA GLY A 162 -12.90 -2.24 6.41
C GLY A 162 -12.35 -1.00 5.72
N GLU A 163 -11.19 -0.53 6.18
CA GLU A 163 -10.54 0.70 5.69
C GLU A 163 -9.27 0.42 4.90
N SER A 164 -8.90 1.34 4.00
CA SER A 164 -7.63 1.24 3.28
C SER A 164 -6.45 1.35 4.23
N SER A 165 -5.37 0.66 3.90
CA SER A 165 -4.17 0.60 4.72
C SER A 165 -2.91 0.93 3.92
N LEU A 166 -1.76 0.80 4.59
CA LEU A 166 -0.44 0.89 4.00
C LEU A 166 -0.13 -0.34 3.13
N ASN A 167 0.79 -0.15 2.19
CA ASN A 167 1.42 -1.25 1.46
C ASN A 167 2.01 -2.28 2.44
N SER A 168 1.73 -3.56 2.23
CA SER A 168 2.24 -4.65 3.06
C SER A 168 3.77 -4.70 3.08
N ASP A 169 4.46 -4.29 2.03
CA ASP A 169 5.93 -4.22 1.99
C ASP A 169 6.51 -3.09 2.84
N ILE A 170 5.80 -1.96 2.95
CA ILE A 170 6.18 -0.89 3.89
C ILE A 170 6.12 -1.43 5.32
N LEU A 171 5.04 -2.12 5.68
CA LEU A 171 4.91 -2.75 7.00
C LEU A 171 5.93 -3.87 7.20
N ARG A 172 6.22 -4.66 6.17
CA ARG A 172 7.24 -5.71 6.21
C ARG A 172 8.62 -5.16 6.53
N GLU A 173 9.01 -4.04 5.92
CA GLU A 173 10.26 -3.34 6.25
C GLU A 173 10.27 -2.79 7.67
N PHE A 174 9.15 -2.24 8.15
CA PHE A 174 9.02 -1.85 9.56
C PHE A 174 9.21 -3.06 10.50
N GLY A 175 8.48 -4.17 10.26
CA GLY A 175 8.55 -5.38 11.06
C GLY A 175 9.95 -6.00 11.07
N LYS A 176 10.63 -6.07 9.91
CA LYS A 176 12.03 -6.49 9.82
C LYS A 176 12.94 -5.58 10.63
N GLY A 177 12.74 -4.27 10.59
CA GLY A 177 13.49 -3.31 11.38
C GLY A 177 13.28 -3.50 12.89
N LEU A 178 12.04 -3.75 13.28
CA LEU A 178 11.62 -3.94 14.67
C LEU A 178 12.21 -5.23 15.26
N LEU A 179 12.04 -6.37 14.58
CA LEU A 179 12.50 -7.68 15.06
C LEU A 179 14.03 -7.86 15.06
N LYS A 180 14.77 -6.96 14.40
CA LYS A 180 16.24 -6.89 14.51
C LYS A 180 16.70 -6.27 15.84
N CYS A 181 15.82 -5.60 16.57
CA CYS A 181 16.12 -4.98 17.86
C CYS A 181 15.93 -5.96 19.02
N ASN A 182 16.49 -5.64 20.18
CA ASN A 182 16.25 -6.41 21.41
C ASN A 182 14.90 -6.01 22.02
N LEU A 183 13.82 -6.63 21.53
CA LEU A 183 12.46 -6.34 21.96
C LEU A 183 12.14 -7.01 23.31
N THR A 184 11.54 -6.25 24.22
CA THR A 184 11.04 -6.77 25.51
C THR A 184 9.52 -6.69 25.62
N ASP A 185 8.87 -5.87 24.79
CA ASP A 185 7.44 -5.68 24.75
C ASP A 185 6.79 -6.76 23.86
N PRO A 186 5.90 -7.62 24.41
CA PRO A 186 5.21 -8.64 23.64
C PRO A 186 4.39 -8.10 22.46
N TRP A 187 3.88 -6.87 22.56
CA TRP A 187 3.12 -6.25 21.48
C TRP A 187 4.05 -5.89 20.31
N ASP A 188 5.26 -5.38 20.57
CA ASP A 188 6.24 -5.13 19.51
C ASP A 188 6.60 -6.41 18.76
N ILE A 189 6.79 -7.52 19.48
CA ILE A 189 7.10 -8.82 18.88
C ILE A 189 5.92 -9.31 18.03
N SER A 190 4.71 -9.30 18.59
CA SER A 190 3.49 -9.76 17.91
C SER A 190 3.22 -8.93 16.65
N PHE A 191 3.26 -7.60 16.77
CA PHE A 191 3.00 -6.70 15.65
C PHE A 191 4.09 -6.79 14.58
N GLY A 192 5.36 -6.89 14.97
CA GLY A 192 6.48 -7.13 14.04
C GLY A 192 6.31 -8.44 13.26
N MET A 193 5.90 -9.52 13.93
CA MET A 193 5.62 -10.81 13.27
C MET A 193 4.43 -10.71 12.31
N THR A 194 3.35 -10.05 12.71
CA THR A 194 2.18 -9.78 11.84
C THR A 194 2.61 -9.04 10.59
N CYS A 195 3.36 -7.94 10.72
CA CYS A 195 3.85 -7.16 9.58
C CYS A 195 4.69 -7.99 8.60
N ILE A 196 5.49 -8.94 9.11
CA ILE A 196 6.34 -9.79 8.25
C ILE A 196 5.57 -10.92 7.60
N GLN A 197 4.59 -11.52 8.28
CA GLN A 197 3.88 -12.70 7.80
C GLN A 197 2.68 -12.36 6.91
N SER A 198 2.10 -11.17 7.08
CA SER A 198 0.94 -10.76 6.28
C SER A 198 1.28 -10.70 4.80
N LYS A 199 0.43 -11.36 4.01
CA LYS A 199 0.44 -11.30 2.54
C LYS A 199 -0.42 -10.13 2.05
N ASP A 200 -1.56 -9.94 2.69
CA ASP A 200 -2.47 -8.83 2.45
C ASP A 200 -2.11 -7.62 3.35
N PRO A 201 -2.58 -6.40 3.01
CA PRO A 201 -2.43 -5.24 3.87
C PRO A 201 -3.00 -5.50 5.27
N VAL A 202 -2.24 -5.17 6.32
CA VAL A 202 -2.72 -5.26 7.71
C VAL A 202 -3.83 -4.25 7.90
N GLU A 203 -4.94 -4.64 8.53
CA GLU A 203 -6.08 -3.75 8.80
C GLU A 203 -5.63 -2.50 9.56
N LYS A 204 -6.11 -1.33 9.11
CA LYS A 204 -5.72 -0.03 9.67
C LYS A 204 -6.02 0.07 11.17
N GLU A 205 -7.11 -0.54 11.64
CA GLU A 205 -7.47 -0.60 13.06
C GLU A 205 -6.39 -1.26 13.93
N ILE A 206 -5.76 -2.33 13.44
CA ILE A 206 -4.66 -3.02 14.15
C ILE A 206 -3.44 -2.10 14.26
N ILE A 207 -3.12 -1.41 13.16
CA ILE A 207 -1.99 -0.47 13.13
C ILE A 207 -2.24 0.69 14.10
N VAL A 208 -3.41 1.33 14.02
CA VAL A 208 -3.78 2.45 14.90
C VAL A 208 -3.79 2.01 16.37
N SER A 209 -4.30 0.80 16.67
CA SER A 209 -4.27 0.25 18.03
C SER A 209 -2.84 0.11 18.56
N TYR A 210 -1.92 -0.36 17.72
CA TYR A 210 -0.49 -0.43 18.06
C TYR A 210 0.10 0.98 18.30
N LEU A 211 -0.21 1.96 17.43
CA LEU A 211 0.28 3.34 17.58
C LEU A 211 -0.22 4.00 18.87
N VAL A 212 -1.51 3.85 19.19
CA VAL A 212 -2.12 4.38 20.42
C VAL A 212 -1.45 3.78 21.65
N TYR A 213 -1.22 2.47 21.66
CA TYR A 213 -0.52 1.80 22.76
C TYR A 213 0.92 2.31 22.92
N LYS A 214 1.67 2.43 21.83
CA LYS A 214 3.10 2.77 21.87
C LYS A 214 3.38 4.25 22.14
N LEU A 215 2.55 5.14 21.62
CA LEU A 215 2.77 6.59 21.67
C LEU A 215 1.85 7.31 22.65
N ASN A 216 0.87 6.60 23.25
CA ASN A 216 -0.14 7.18 24.12
C ASN A 216 -0.90 8.36 23.46
N ILE A 217 -1.18 8.20 22.16
CA ILE A 217 -1.95 9.14 21.36
C ILE A 217 -3.43 8.74 21.34
N LYS A 218 -4.32 9.64 20.89
CA LYS A 218 -5.75 9.35 20.79
C LYS A 218 -6.05 8.55 19.53
N ILE A 219 -7.10 7.75 19.54
CA ILE A 219 -7.64 7.17 18.31
C ILE A 219 -8.13 8.32 17.41
N ASN A 220 -7.69 8.31 16.16
CA ASN A 220 -8.08 9.28 15.14
C ASN A 220 -8.04 8.63 13.75
N ASP A 221 -8.62 9.31 12.75
CA ASP A 221 -8.51 8.90 11.35
C ASP A 221 -7.17 9.39 10.77
N TYR A 222 -6.12 8.60 11.00
CA TYR A 222 -4.78 8.92 10.51
C TYR A 222 -4.63 8.60 9.03
N SER A 223 -4.05 9.54 8.29
CA SER A 223 -3.57 9.31 6.93
C SER A 223 -2.43 8.30 6.89
N ASN A 224 -2.21 7.67 5.74
CA ASN A 224 -1.08 6.76 5.56
C ASN A 224 0.28 7.42 5.89
N GLN A 225 0.43 8.71 5.56
CA GLN A 225 1.64 9.46 5.91
C GLN A 225 1.82 9.60 7.43
N GLU A 226 0.75 9.92 8.17
CA GLU A 226 0.80 10.02 9.63
C GLU A 226 1.08 8.67 10.29
N ILE A 227 0.43 7.61 9.81
CA ILE A 227 0.69 6.24 10.28
C ILE A 227 2.17 5.89 10.09
N TYR A 228 2.70 6.11 8.88
CA TYR A 228 4.12 5.86 8.60
C TYR A 228 5.04 6.67 9.53
N ASN A 229 4.76 7.96 9.73
CA ASN A 229 5.57 8.83 10.58
C ASN A 229 5.60 8.34 12.04
N HIS A 230 4.45 7.91 12.57
CA HIS A 230 4.36 7.34 13.92
C HIS A 230 5.09 5.99 14.03
N LEU A 231 4.98 5.12 13.03
CA LEU A 231 5.77 3.88 12.98
C LEU A 231 7.29 4.20 12.96
N LEU A 232 7.70 5.21 12.19
CA LEU A 232 9.10 5.64 12.12
C LEU A 232 9.61 6.17 13.46
N GLU A 233 8.79 6.96 14.17
CA GLU A 233 9.09 7.44 15.53
C GLU A 233 9.33 6.28 16.50
N ILE A 234 8.42 5.28 16.51
CA ILE A 234 8.55 4.08 17.35
C ILE A 234 9.84 3.33 17.02
N LEU A 235 10.11 3.08 15.74
CA LEU A 235 11.29 2.34 15.31
C LEU A 235 12.58 3.06 15.72
N ASN A 236 12.63 4.38 15.58
CA ASN A 236 13.78 5.19 15.97
C ASN A 236 14.00 5.19 17.49
N ALA A 237 12.93 5.27 18.28
CA ALA A 237 13.02 5.20 19.74
C ALA A 237 13.60 3.85 20.21
N ILE A 238 13.13 2.74 19.62
CA ILE A 238 13.61 1.38 19.95
C ILE A 238 15.07 1.19 19.52
N LYS A 239 15.45 1.62 18.30
CA LYS A 239 16.84 1.61 17.83
C LYS A 239 17.76 2.44 18.75
N GLY A 240 17.29 3.60 19.20
CA GLY A 240 18.02 4.49 20.12
C GLY A 240 18.25 3.87 21.50
N GLY A 241 17.22 3.23 22.08
CA GLY A 241 17.34 2.50 23.35
C GLY A 241 18.29 1.30 23.27
N THR A 242 18.31 0.61 22.13
CA THR A 242 19.22 -0.53 21.87
C THR A 242 20.69 -0.09 21.78
N ARG A 243 20.96 1.11 21.25
CA ARG A 243 22.32 1.71 21.25
C ARG A 243 22.79 2.14 22.64
N ALA A 244 21.88 2.53 23.53
CA ALA A 244 22.23 2.88 24.91
C ALA A 244 22.58 1.64 25.76
N SER A 245 21.92 0.49 25.54
CA SER A 245 22.22 -0.74 26.29
C SER A 245 23.51 -1.44 25.82
N SER A 246 23.94 -1.21 24.57
CA SER A 246 25.21 -1.75 24.04
C SER A 246 26.45 -0.98 24.50
N ASN A 247 26.31 0.19 25.12
CA ASN A 247 27.42 1.03 25.58
C ASN A 247 27.52 1.21 27.11
N GLN A 248 26.75 0.49 27.92
CA GLN A 248 26.87 0.56 29.39
C GLN A 248 27.93 -0.40 29.95
N GLY A 249 29.19 -0.10 29.62
CA GLY A 249 30.28 -0.28 30.57
C GLY A 249 30.15 0.78 31.67
N ARG A 250 29.79 0.35 32.89
CA ARG A 250 29.91 1.05 34.19
C ARG A 250 29.99 2.60 34.15
N SER A 251 28.88 3.27 34.43
CA SER A 251 28.93 4.55 35.14
C SER A 251 27.83 4.64 36.19
N LYS A 252 28.27 4.57 37.45
CA LYS A 252 27.49 4.74 38.67
C LYS A 252 26.92 6.17 38.68
N TYR A 253 25.60 6.31 38.65
CA TYR A 253 24.93 7.59 38.94
C TYR A 253 25.33 8.09 40.34
N ARG A 254 26.01 9.24 40.41
CA ARG A 254 26.24 9.99 41.65
C ARG A 254 24.92 10.66 42.05
N LYS A 255 24.36 10.28 43.19
CA LYS A 255 23.30 11.05 43.87
C LYS A 255 23.94 12.30 44.50
N ILE A 256 23.41 13.46 44.19
CA ILE A 256 23.69 14.70 44.93
C ILE A 256 22.61 14.80 46.01
N LEU A 257 23.04 14.79 47.28
CA LEU A 257 22.24 15.19 48.43
C LEU A 257 22.40 16.71 48.59
N ILE A 258 21.30 17.40 48.86
CA ILE A 258 21.28 18.80 49.25
C ILE A 258 20.71 18.83 50.67
N ASP A 259 21.48 19.40 51.60
CA ASP A 259 21.04 19.78 52.96
C ASP A 259 20.13 21.03 52.91
#